data_AF-A0A3B8ZB28-F1
#
_entry.id   AF-A0A3B8ZB28-F1
#
_cell.length_a   1.000
_cell.length_b   1.000
_cell.length_c   1.000
_cell.angle_alpha   90.00
_cell.angle_beta   90.00
_cell.angle_gamma   90.00
#
_symmetry.space_group_name_H-M   'P 1'
#
loop_
_entity.id
_entity.type
_entity.pdbx_description
1 polymer ?
#
loop_
_entity_poly.entity_id
_entity_poly.type
_entity_poly.pdbx_seq_one_letter_code
_entity_poly.pdbx_strand_id
1 'polypeptide(L)'
;RSGLGYDEITALVTLDDGLVKIEDPLVISGPSSLYQVTGEIDLEEETILGEMYVTLPVSDNIPWVGLVTGNLPLALGAYLFDRIFGPQVDSLTSAVYTLEGPWEGLQPEFKQAFGSPEPAEQRNSGIR
;
A
#
# COMPACT_ATOMS: atom_id res chain seq x y z
N ARG A 1 8.01 -5.68 -22.73
CA ARG A 1 8.57 -4.95 -21.57
C ARG A 1 7.52 -4.99 -20.49
N SER A 2 7.82 -5.55 -19.32
CA SER A 2 6.94 -5.47 -18.16
C SER A 2 7.48 -4.36 -17.26
N GLY A 3 6.60 -3.54 -16.72
CA GLY A 3 6.96 -2.41 -15.86
C GLY A 3 5.71 -1.87 -15.19
N LEU A 4 5.88 -1.17 -14.07
CA LEU A 4 4.79 -0.50 -13.39
C LEU A 4 4.47 0.82 -14.11
N GLY A 5 3.23 1.01 -14.55
CA GLY A 5 2.75 2.33 -14.95
C GLY A 5 2.54 3.18 -13.71
N TYR A 6 3.09 4.40 -13.69
CA TYR A 6 2.97 5.33 -12.58
C TYR A 6 2.64 6.74 -13.08
N ASP A 7 2.03 7.53 -12.21
CA ASP A 7 1.71 8.94 -12.44
C ASP A 7 2.63 9.85 -11.61
N GLU A 8 2.85 9.53 -10.33
CA GLU A 8 3.69 10.31 -9.41
C GLU A 8 4.50 9.40 -8.48
N ILE A 9 5.74 9.79 -8.20
CA ILE A 9 6.59 9.18 -7.17
C ILE A 9 7.03 10.29 -6.21
N THR A 10 6.77 10.13 -4.92
CA THR A 10 7.20 11.06 -3.86
C THR A 10 7.95 10.30 -2.79
N ALA A 11 9.13 10.79 -2.41
CA ALA A 11 9.92 10.20 -1.35
C ALA A 11 10.65 11.29 -0.57
N LEU A 12 10.71 11.13 0.75
CA LEU A 12 11.65 11.85 1.60
C LEU A 12 12.66 10.84 2.12
N VAL A 13 13.92 11.01 1.74
CA VAL A 13 14.99 10.09 2.10
C VAL A 13 16.19 10.84 2.67
N THR A 14 16.90 10.18 3.56
CA THR A 14 18.27 10.54 3.93
C THR A 14 19.23 9.56 3.28
N LEU A 15 20.38 10.05 2.83
CA LEU A 15 21.46 9.24 2.29
C LEU A 15 22.71 9.52 3.12
N ASP A 16 23.25 8.48 3.74
CA ASP A 16 24.48 8.54 4.51
C ASP A 16 25.30 7.28 4.23
N ASP A 17 26.55 7.46 3.80
CA ASP A 17 27.51 6.38 3.52
C ASP A 17 26.94 5.19 2.71
N GLY A 18 26.18 5.49 1.64
CA GLY A 18 25.56 4.46 0.80
C GLY A 18 24.27 3.85 1.36
N LEU A 19 23.89 4.14 2.61
CA LEU A 19 22.62 3.74 3.16
C LEU A 19 21.56 4.83 2.90
N VAL A 20 20.52 4.47 2.16
CA VAL A 20 19.34 5.31 1.96
C VAL A 20 18.26 4.88 2.94
N LYS A 21 17.85 5.81 3.81
CA LYS A 21 16.72 5.60 4.72
C LYS A 21 15.50 6.37 4.24
N ILE A 22 14.37 5.68 4.19
CA ILE A 22 13.07 6.27 3.86
C ILE A 22 12.50 6.90 5.14
N GLU A 23 12.57 8.24 5.25
CA GLU A 23 12.13 8.99 6.44
C GLU A 23 10.61 9.04 6.55
N ASP A 24 9.96 9.33 5.42
CA ASP A 24 8.52 9.19 5.24
C ASP A 24 8.25 8.16 4.15
N PRO A 25 7.14 7.40 4.21
CA PRO A 25 6.84 6.35 3.24
C PRO A 25 7.02 6.86 1.81
N LEU A 26 7.84 6.16 1.02
CA LEU A 26 7.95 6.41 -0.42
C LEU A 26 6.61 6.04 -1.04
N VAL A 27 6.00 6.98 -1.77
CA VAL A 27 4.69 6.80 -2.39
C VAL A 27 4.84 6.73 -3.90
N ILE A 28 4.22 5.72 -4.51
CA ILE A 28 4.07 5.60 -5.97
C ILE A 28 2.58 5.53 -6.26
N SER A 29 2.05 6.53 -6.95
CA SER A 29 0.69 6.49 -7.49
C SER A 29 0.73 5.96 -8.92
N GLY A 30 -0.23 5.10 -9.25
CA GLY A 30 -0.52 4.72 -10.62
C GLY A 30 -2.01 4.82 -10.92
N PRO A 31 -2.42 4.50 -12.16
CA PRO A 31 -3.79 4.74 -12.62
C PRO A 31 -4.88 4.03 -11.81
N SER A 32 -4.54 2.90 -11.18
CA SER A 32 -5.49 2.08 -10.43
C SER A 32 -4.85 1.42 -9.21
N SER A 33 -3.75 1.98 -8.70
CA SER A 33 -3.03 1.41 -7.57
C SER A 33 -2.19 2.46 -6.86
N LEU A 34 -2.00 2.26 -5.56
CA LEU A 34 -1.11 3.04 -4.72
C LEU A 34 -0.12 2.08 -4.07
N TYR A 35 1.16 2.40 -4.17
CA TYR A 35 2.23 1.70 -3.48
C TYR A 35 2.85 2.62 -2.44
N GLN A 36 3.06 2.12 -1.23
CA GLN A 36 3.85 2.79 -0.21
C GLN A 36 4.98 1.85 0.23
N VAL A 37 6.20 2.36 0.29
CA VAL A 37 7.38 1.59 0.70
C VAL A 37 8.02 2.26 1.91
N THR A 38 8.36 1.46 2.91
CA THR A 38 9.08 1.89 4.11
C THR A 38 10.32 1.03 4.31
N GLY A 39 11.37 1.59 4.91
CA GLY A 39 12.57 0.84 5.26
C GLY A 39 13.83 1.55 4.79
N GLU A 40 14.82 0.74 4.42
CA GLU A 40 16.14 1.20 4.04
C GLU A 40 16.68 0.41 2.85
N ILE A 41 17.61 1.04 2.15
CA ILE A 41 18.21 0.55 0.92
C ILE A 41 19.73 0.72 1.08
N ASP A 42 20.46 -0.37 0.99
CA ASP A 42 21.93 -0.37 1.01
C ASP A 42 22.45 -0.31 -0.43
N LEU A 43 23.06 0.81 -0.80
CA LEU A 43 23.53 1.05 -2.16
C LEU A 43 24.82 0.31 -2.51
N GLU A 44 25.60 -0.12 -1.53
CA GLU A 44 26.84 -0.87 -1.76
C GLU A 44 26.54 -2.37 -1.94
N GLU A 45 25.67 -2.92 -1.10
CA GLU A 45 25.27 -4.32 -1.15
C GLU A 45 24.12 -4.59 -2.15
N GLU A 46 23.55 -3.52 -2.72
CA GLU A 46 22.40 -3.57 -3.64
C GLU A 46 21.17 -4.25 -3.03
N THR A 47 20.92 -4.01 -1.74
CA THR A 47 19.84 -4.65 -0.98
C THR A 47 18.78 -3.66 -0.50
N ILE A 48 17.60 -4.20 -0.24
CA ILE A 48 16.50 -3.49 0.41
C ILE A 48 16.06 -4.30 1.64
N LEU A 49 15.74 -3.58 2.71
CA LEU A 49 15.06 -4.12 3.87
C LEU A 49 13.87 -3.22 4.19
N GLY A 50 12.66 -3.73 4.02
CA GLY A 50 11.48 -2.90 4.14
C GLY A 50 10.15 -3.63 3.96
N GLU A 51 9.10 -2.83 3.87
CA GLU A 51 7.75 -3.29 3.61
C GLU A 51 7.14 -2.51 2.46
N MET A 52 6.39 -3.20 1.61
CA MET A 52 5.61 -2.64 0.53
C MET A 52 4.13 -2.85 0.81
N TYR A 53 3.39 -1.76 0.82
CA TYR A 53 1.95 -1.70 0.95
C TYR A 53 1.37 -1.43 -0.43
N VAL A 54 0.47 -2.29 -0.90
CA VAL A 54 -0.21 -2.15 -2.18
C VAL A 54 -1.70 -1.97 -1.92
N THR A 55 -2.23 -0.81 -2.27
CA THR A 55 -3.65 -0.48 -2.11
C THR A 55 -4.32 -0.36 -3.47
N LEU A 56 -5.44 -1.05 -3.63
CA LEU A 56 -6.25 -1.07 -4.85
C LEU A 56 -7.64 -0.52 -4.55
N PRO A 57 -8.19 0.37 -5.40
CA PRO A 57 -9.59 0.73 -5.34
C PRO A 57 -10.39 -0.46 -5.85
N VAL A 58 -11.41 -0.87 -5.10
CA VAL A 58 -12.35 -1.89 -5.53
C VAL A 58 -13.72 -1.24 -5.71
N SER A 59 -14.29 -1.37 -6.91
CA SER A 59 -15.66 -0.99 -7.20
C SER A 59 -16.54 -2.24 -7.03
N ASP A 60 -17.40 -2.25 -6.02
CA ASP A 60 -18.43 -3.24 -5.70
C ASP A 60 -18.03 -4.74 -5.56
N ASN A 61 -18.64 -5.40 -4.56
CA ASN A 61 -18.91 -6.83 -4.49
C ASN A 61 -17.76 -7.85 -4.31
N ILE A 62 -16.59 -7.49 -3.74
CA ILE A 62 -15.61 -8.51 -3.36
C ILE A 62 -15.78 -8.91 -1.88
N PRO A 63 -16.15 -10.17 -1.57
CA PRO A 63 -16.30 -10.64 -0.20
C PRO A 63 -14.91 -10.91 0.39
N TRP A 64 -14.23 -9.86 0.85
CA TRP A 64 -12.98 -10.00 1.59
C TRP A 64 -13.27 -10.53 3.00
N VAL A 65 -13.59 -11.82 3.08
CA VAL A 65 -13.59 -12.56 4.34
C VAL A 65 -12.17 -13.06 4.55
N GLY A 66 -11.35 -12.36 5.35
CA GLY A 66 -9.98 -12.82 5.56
C GLY A 66 -9.15 -12.03 6.57
N LEU A 67 -9.04 -12.60 7.77
CA LEU A 67 -8.05 -12.37 8.83
C LEU A 67 -7.65 -10.91 9.15
N VAL A 68 -8.38 -10.31 10.09
CA VAL A 68 -7.81 -9.24 10.93
C VAL A 68 -6.82 -9.87 11.92
N THR A 69 -5.58 -10.11 11.50
CA THR A 69 -4.49 -10.46 12.41
C THR A 69 -3.79 -9.21 12.91
N GLY A 70 -4.42 -8.53 13.89
CA GLY A 70 -3.73 -7.75 14.90
C GLY A 70 -2.98 -6.47 14.47
N ASN A 71 -3.35 -5.37 15.14
CA ASN A 71 -2.49 -4.24 15.49
C ASN A 71 -1.72 -3.48 14.40
N LEU A 72 -2.21 -3.41 13.15
CA LEU A 72 -1.67 -2.43 12.20
C LEU A 72 -2.44 -1.10 12.29
N PRO A 73 -1.82 0.00 12.74
CA PRO A 73 -2.36 1.32 12.45
C PRO A 73 -2.27 1.52 10.94
N LEU A 74 -3.40 1.41 10.23
CA LEU A 74 -3.55 1.89 8.85
C LEU A 74 -3.52 3.44 8.84
N ALA A 75 -2.40 4.01 9.29
CA ALA A 75 -2.13 5.44 9.33
C ALA A 75 -1.21 5.89 8.18
N LEU A 76 -0.67 4.95 7.40
CA LEU A 76 0.07 5.24 6.17
C LEU A 76 -0.89 5.64 5.05
N GLY A 77 -1.12 6.95 4.87
CA GLY A 77 -1.71 7.47 3.63
C GLY A 77 -3.18 7.89 3.67
N ALA A 78 -3.83 8.01 4.84
CA ALA A 78 -5.22 8.52 4.91
C ALA A 78 -5.40 9.90 4.22
N TYR A 79 -4.35 10.72 4.17
CA TYR A 79 -4.36 12.01 3.48
C TYR A 79 -4.31 11.92 1.94
N LEU A 80 -3.79 10.82 1.39
CA LEU A 80 -3.61 10.67 -0.06
C LEU A 80 -4.82 10.04 -0.77
N PHE A 81 -5.81 9.56 -0.01
CA PHE A 81 -7.01 8.92 -0.53
C PHE A 81 -7.76 9.78 -1.58
N ASP A 82 -8.22 10.97 -1.16
CA ASP A 82 -9.02 11.85 -2.02
C ASP A 82 -8.24 12.34 -3.24
N ARG A 83 -6.92 12.52 -3.09
CA ARG A 83 -6.05 13.00 -4.17
C ARG A 83 -5.81 11.93 -5.25
N ILE A 84 -5.66 10.67 -4.84
CA ILE A 84 -5.24 9.60 -5.75
C ILE A 84 -6.45 8.84 -6.32
N PHE A 85 -7.44 8.51 -5.49
CA PHE A 85 -8.57 7.66 -5.88
C PHE A 85 -9.87 8.43 -6.11
N GLY A 86 -10.01 9.61 -5.51
CA GLY A 86 -11.20 10.44 -5.63
C GLY A 86 -12.44 9.87 -4.90
N PRO A 87 -13.56 10.61 -4.92
CA PRO A 87 -14.71 10.36 -4.06
C PRO A 87 -15.62 9.20 -4.49
N GLN A 88 -15.34 8.55 -5.62
CA GLN A 88 -16.18 7.49 -6.21
C GLN A 88 -15.73 6.08 -5.81
N VAL A 89 -14.87 5.95 -4.79
CA VAL A 89 -14.36 4.67 -4.32
C VAL A 89 -15.05 4.29 -3.01
N ASP A 90 -15.85 3.23 -3.06
CA ASP A 90 -16.66 2.77 -1.93
C ASP A 90 -15.87 1.88 -0.95
N SER A 91 -14.80 1.22 -1.41
CA SER A 91 -13.93 0.41 -0.55
C SER A 91 -12.53 0.21 -1.14
N LEU A 92 -11.59 -0.18 -0.28
CA LEU A 92 -10.19 -0.46 -0.62
C LEU A 92 -9.78 -1.85 -0.16
N THR A 93 -8.89 -2.46 -0.94
CA THR A 93 -8.14 -3.64 -0.56
C THR A 93 -6.66 -3.28 -0.47
N SER A 94 -6.01 -3.68 0.62
CA SER A 94 -4.57 -3.49 0.80
C SER A 94 -3.88 -4.82 1.04
N ALA A 95 -2.68 -4.99 0.47
CA ALA A 95 -1.79 -6.12 0.74
C ALA A 95 -0.43 -5.59 1.19
N VAL A 96 0.19 -6.29 2.13
CA VAL A 96 1.51 -5.97 2.67
C VAL A 96 2.47 -7.09 2.28
N TYR A 97 3.63 -6.68 1.78
CA TYR A 97 4.73 -7.56 1.42
C TYR A 97 6.00 -7.13 2.14
N THR A 98 6.82 -8.09 2.57
CA THR A 98 8.18 -7.84 3.01
C THR A 98 9.10 -7.75 1.78
N LEU A 99 10.00 -6.77 1.79
CA LEU A 99 11.08 -6.60 0.83
C LEU A 99 12.39 -6.85 1.56
N GLU A 100 13.06 -7.96 1.28
CA GLU A 100 14.32 -8.31 1.95
C GLU A 100 15.30 -8.97 0.98
N GLY A 101 16.50 -8.41 0.85
CA GLY A 101 17.59 -8.95 0.05
C GLY A 101 17.90 -8.11 -1.21
N PRO A 102 18.60 -8.70 -2.20
CA PRO A 102 19.01 -7.98 -3.41
C PRO A 102 17.81 -7.42 -4.16
N TRP A 103 17.81 -6.13 -4.49
CA TRP A 103 16.68 -5.53 -5.20
C TRP A 103 16.56 -6.04 -6.65
N GLU A 104 17.66 -6.48 -7.26
CA GLU A 104 17.64 -7.10 -8.57
C GLU A 104 17.06 -8.51 -8.47
N GLY A 105 15.89 -8.71 -9.07
CA GLY A 105 15.20 -10.00 -9.04
C GLY A 105 14.51 -10.31 -7.72
N LEU A 106 14.38 -9.32 -6.81
CA LEU A 106 13.65 -9.46 -5.56
C LEU A 106 12.25 -10.01 -5.78
N GLN A 107 11.86 -10.97 -4.94
CA GLN A 107 10.51 -11.50 -4.88
C GLN A 107 9.87 -11.05 -3.55
N PRO A 108 8.93 -10.09 -3.58
CA PRO A 108 8.26 -9.64 -2.36
C PRO A 108 7.54 -10.80 -1.66
N GLU A 109 7.74 -10.93 -0.36
CA GLU A 109 7.13 -11.99 0.44
C GLU A 109 5.79 -11.53 1.00
N PHE A 110 4.71 -12.26 0.71
CA PHE A 110 3.39 -11.89 1.22
C PHE A 110 3.33 -11.98 2.75
N LYS A 111 2.93 -10.88 3.40
CA LYS A 111 2.77 -10.81 4.85
C LYS A 111 1.31 -10.93 5.25
N GLN A 112 0.44 -10.07 4.71
CA GLN A 112 -0.98 -9.99 5.08
C GLN A 112 -1.81 -9.16 4.09
N ALA A 113 -3.14 -9.27 4.15
CA ALA A 113 -4.05 -8.46 3.36
C ALA A 113 -5.23 -7.98 4.22
N PHE A 114 -5.83 -6.85 3.83
CA PHE A 114 -6.92 -6.17 4.51
C PHE A 114 -7.94 -5.67 3.49
N GLY A 115 -9.22 -5.75 3.85
CA GLY A 115 -10.31 -5.08 3.14
C GLY A 115 -11.00 -4.10 4.08
N SER A 116 -11.45 -2.96 3.56
CA SER A 116 -12.41 -2.13 4.29
C SER A 116 -13.76 -2.85 4.30
N PRO A 117 -14.45 -2.97 5.45
CA PRO A 117 -15.81 -3.50 5.44
C PRO A 117 -16.71 -2.60 4.57
N GLU A 118 -17.64 -3.19 3.83
CA GLU A 118 -18.68 -2.42 3.15
C GLU A 118 -19.34 -1.47 4.17
N PRO A 119 -19.60 -0.20 3.82
CA PRO A 119 -20.38 0.69 4.67
C PRO A 119 -21.67 -0.05 5.02
N ALA A 120 -21.92 -0.26 6.32
CA ALA A 120 -23.09 -1.00 6.78
C ALA A 120 -24.32 -0.33 6.17
N GLU A 121 -24.93 -1.00 5.19
CA GLU A 121 -26.18 -0.58 4.58
C GLU A 121 -27.14 -0.31 5.74
N GLN A 122 -27.53 0.95 5.91
CA GLN A 122 -28.56 1.30 6.88
C GLN A 122 -29.76 0.47 6.49
N ARG A 123 -29.96 -0.66 7.18
CA ARG A 123 -31.16 -1.47 7.11
C ARG A 123 -32.27 -0.56 7.57
N ASN A 124 -32.83 0.17 6.62
CA ASN A 124 -34.04 0.92 6.78
C ASN A 124 -35.09 -0.13 7.16
N SER A 125 -35.33 -0.22 8.46
CA SER A 125 -36.50 -0.86 9.01
C SER A 125 -37.70 -0.03 8.54
N GLY A 126 -38.12 -0.29 7.32
CA GLY A 126 -39.43 0.08 6.82
C GLY A 126 -40.45 -0.73 7.60
N ILE A 127 -40.77 -0.28 8.81
CA ILE A 127 -42.01 -0.66 9.47
C ILE A 127 -43.10 0.18 8.79
N ARG A 128 -43.86 -0.46 7.91
CA ARG A 128 -45.23 -0.10 7.60
C ARG A 128 -46.09 -1.34 7.73
#